data_AF-A0A0T5PC74-F1
#
_entry.id   AF-A0A0T5PC74-F1
#
_cell.length_a   1.000
_cell.length_b   1.000
_cell.length_c   1.000
_cell.angle_alpha   90.00
_cell.angle_beta   90.00
_cell.angle_gamma   90.00
#
_symmetry.space_group_name_H-M   'P 1'
#
loop_
_entity.id
_entity.type
_entity.pdbx_description
1 polymer ?
#
loop_
_entity_poly.entity_id
_entity_poly.type
_entity_poly.pdbx_seq_one_letter_code
_entity_poly.pdbx_strand_id
1 'polypeptide(L)'
;MPRFLMALLLCCALPVAAPAQGLGKENCSATKQILSVAIKGRKAGLTARSLKSQLTTGRAAVAERYRPTVATLVDLVFTLDQASLTEKTATDYETECLNYKP
;
A
#
# COMPACT_ATOMS: atom_id res chain seq x y z
N MET A 1 -24.78 37.65 10.98
CA MET A 1 -24.14 36.51 11.67
C MET A 1 -24.69 35.20 11.11
N PRO A 2 -23.95 34.45 10.28
CA PRO A 2 -24.21 33.04 10.08
C PRO A 2 -23.13 32.19 10.74
N ARG A 3 -23.61 31.05 11.23
CA ARG A 3 -22.94 30.08 12.08
C ARG A 3 -21.86 29.31 11.30
N PHE A 4 -20.74 29.09 11.97
CA PHE A 4 -19.72 28.10 11.66
C PHE A 4 -20.35 26.73 11.39
N LEU A 5 -20.33 26.28 10.13
CA LEU A 5 -20.33 24.86 9.77
C LEU A 5 -19.27 24.65 8.71
N MET A 6 -18.03 24.67 9.18
CA MET A 6 -16.84 24.38 8.39
C MET A 6 -16.73 22.85 8.28
N ALA A 7 -17.50 22.29 7.33
CA ALA A 7 -17.31 20.93 6.87
C ALA A 7 -15.96 20.87 6.14
N LEU A 8 -14.90 20.60 6.89
CA LEU A 8 -13.57 20.36 6.37
C LEU A 8 -13.58 18.97 5.70
N LEU A 9 -14.09 18.93 4.47
CA LEU A 9 -13.95 17.85 3.51
C LEU A 9 -12.46 17.75 3.16
N LEU A 10 -11.70 17.10 4.04
CA LEU A 10 -10.33 16.69 3.79
C LEU A 10 -10.38 15.51 2.82
N CYS A 11 -10.57 15.81 1.54
CA CYS A 11 -10.26 14.91 0.44
C CYS A 11 -8.76 14.60 0.50
N CYS A 12 -8.39 13.57 1.25
CA CYS A 12 -7.12 12.88 1.10
C CYS A 12 -7.12 12.23 -0.29
N ALA A 13 -6.84 13.03 -1.31
CA ALA A 13 -6.31 12.53 -2.58
C ALA A 13 -4.93 11.96 -2.26
N LEU A 14 -4.90 10.73 -1.75
CA LEU A 14 -3.70 9.93 -1.70
C LEU A 14 -3.20 9.87 -3.15
N PRO A 15 -2.00 10.38 -3.46
CA PRO A 15 -1.41 10.13 -4.76
C PRO A 15 -1.18 8.62 -4.80
N VAL A 16 -2.10 7.90 -5.44
CA VAL A 16 -1.94 6.48 -5.74
C VAL A 16 -0.78 6.42 -6.71
N ALA A 17 0.43 6.31 -6.17
CA ALA A 17 1.63 5.97 -6.89
C ALA A 17 1.47 4.51 -7.36
N ALA A 18 0.64 4.32 -8.38
CA ALA A 18 0.58 3.08 -9.11
C ALA A 18 1.95 2.92 -9.81
N PRO A 19 2.72 1.87 -9.49
CA PRO A 19 3.94 1.59 -10.24
C PRO A 19 3.59 1.36 -11.72
N ALA A 20 4.48 1.81 -12.59
CA ALA A 20 4.41 1.76 -14.06
C ALA A 20 4.35 0.35 -14.69
N GLN A 21 3.93 -0.67 -13.94
CA GLN A 21 3.67 -2.02 -14.42
C GLN A 21 2.16 -2.12 -14.58
N GLY A 22 1.68 -2.14 -15.83
CA GLY A 22 0.26 -1.96 -16.19
C GLY A 22 -0.74 -2.65 -15.25
N LEU A 23 -1.95 -2.09 -15.15
CA LEU A 23 -2.98 -2.45 -14.16
C LEU A 23 -3.67 -3.79 -14.43
N GLY A 24 -2.90 -4.82 -14.77
CA GLY A 24 -3.37 -6.19 -14.89
C GLY A 24 -3.63 -6.82 -13.53
N LYS A 25 -4.53 -7.80 -13.51
CA LYS A 25 -4.91 -8.56 -12.31
C LYS A 25 -3.71 -9.10 -11.51
N GLU A 26 -2.68 -9.58 -12.20
CA GLU A 26 -1.45 -10.09 -11.56
C GLU A 26 -0.69 -8.99 -10.80
N ASN A 27 -0.65 -7.77 -11.32
CA ASN A 27 0.08 -6.66 -10.71
C ASN A 27 -0.68 -6.10 -9.50
N CYS A 28 -2.01 -6.05 -9.58
CA CYS A 28 -2.85 -5.71 -8.42
C CYS A 28 -2.74 -6.76 -7.31
N SER A 29 -2.71 -8.05 -7.67
CA SER A 29 -2.53 -9.12 -6.71
C SER A 29 -1.15 -9.10 -6.04
N ALA A 30 -0.09 -8.86 -6.81
CA ALA A 30 1.26 -8.70 -6.27
C ALA A 30 1.35 -7.49 -5.32
N THR A 31 0.72 -6.37 -5.68
CA THR A 31 0.64 -5.17 -4.84
C THR A 31 -0.06 -5.46 -3.51
N LYS A 32 -1.20 -6.17 -3.54
CA LYS A 32 -1.88 -6.61 -2.32
C LYS A 32 -1.00 -7.49 -1.44
N GLN A 33 -0.29 -8.45 -2.04
CA GLN A 33 0.58 -9.35 -1.29
C GLN A 33 1.67 -8.55 -0.55
N ILE A 34 2.33 -7.62 -1.25
CA ILE A 34 3.35 -6.74 -0.67
C ILE A 34 2.76 -5.92 0.49
N LEU A 35 1.61 -5.28 0.28
CA LEU A 35 0.94 -4.48 1.31
C LEU A 35 0.52 -5.32 2.51
N SER A 36 -0.02 -6.52 2.30
CA SER A 36 -0.44 -7.41 3.39
C SER A 36 0.74 -7.83 4.27
N VAL A 37 1.86 -8.24 3.65
CA VAL A 37 3.08 -8.60 4.38
C VAL A 37 3.65 -7.39 5.12
N ALA A 38 3.71 -6.23 4.47
CA ALA A 38 4.21 -5.00 5.09
C ALA A 38 3.34 -4.55 6.28
N ILE A 39 2.02 -4.60 6.17
CA ILE A 39 1.08 -4.24 7.25
C ILE A 39 1.24 -5.21 8.42
N LYS A 40 1.24 -6.52 8.18
CA LYS A 40 1.45 -7.54 9.21
C LYS A 40 2.80 -7.36 9.90
N GLY A 41 3.84 -7.15 9.12
CA GLY A 41 5.19 -6.93 9.63
C GLY A 41 5.30 -5.67 10.49
N ARG A 42 4.73 -4.55 10.04
CA ARG A 42 4.73 -3.29 10.80
C ARG A 42 3.98 -3.46 12.13
N LYS A 43 2.82 -4.13 12.14
CA LYS A 43 2.09 -4.47 13.37
C LYS A 43 2.89 -5.36 14.32
N ALA A 44 3.72 -6.25 13.77
CA ALA A 44 4.63 -7.09 14.53
C ALA A 44 5.91 -6.37 14.98
N GLY A 45 6.04 -5.06 14.74
CA GLY A 45 7.20 -4.27 15.15
C GLY A 45 8.41 -4.37 14.23
N LEU A 46 8.28 -4.96 13.03
CA LEU A 46 9.36 -4.98 12.04
C LEU A 46 9.61 -3.59 11.46
N THR A 47 10.87 -3.31 11.11
CA THR A 47 11.26 -2.05 10.48
C THR A 47 11.00 -2.07 8.97
N ALA A 48 10.84 -0.90 8.36
CA ALA A 48 10.72 -0.77 6.91
C ALA A 48 11.92 -1.40 6.17
N ARG A 49 13.14 -1.22 6.70
CA ARG A 49 14.35 -1.84 6.15
C ARG A 49 14.26 -3.37 6.15
N SER A 50 13.84 -3.97 7.27
CA SER A 50 13.67 -5.43 7.36
C SER A 50 12.63 -5.92 6.37
N LEU A 51 11.51 -5.21 6.25
CA LEU A 51 10.43 -5.61 5.35
C LEU A 51 10.81 -5.52 3.87
N LYS A 52 11.50 -4.45 3.47
CA LYS A 52 12.06 -4.34 2.11
C LYS A 52 12.97 -5.52 1.80
N SER A 53 13.91 -5.85 2.70
CA SER A 53 14.80 -6.99 2.53
C SER A 53 14.04 -8.32 2.43
N GLN A 54 13.06 -8.56 3.32
CA GLN A 54 12.27 -9.79 3.29
C GLN A 54 11.46 -9.98 2.01
N LEU A 55 10.89 -8.89 1.49
CA LEU A 55 10.09 -8.86 0.27
C LEU A 55 10.92 -8.87 -1.02
N THR A 56 12.20 -8.50 -0.97
CA THR A 56 13.10 -8.55 -2.13
C THR A 56 13.86 -9.87 -2.22
N THR A 57 14.46 -10.33 -1.11
CA THR A 57 15.40 -11.47 -1.11
C THR A 57 15.12 -12.50 -0.01
N GLY A 58 14.13 -12.27 0.85
CA GLY A 58 13.83 -13.16 1.98
C GLY A 58 12.78 -14.22 1.68
N ARG A 59 12.25 -14.83 2.75
CA ARG A 59 11.22 -15.88 2.67
C ARG A 59 9.89 -15.39 2.07
N ALA A 60 9.65 -14.09 2.10
CA ALA A 60 8.47 -13.45 1.51
C ALA A 60 8.82 -12.76 0.18
N ALA A 61 9.93 -13.16 -0.48
CA ALA A 61 10.37 -12.50 -1.69
C ALA A 61 9.31 -12.58 -2.79
N VAL A 62 9.00 -11.43 -3.39
CA VAL A 62 8.15 -11.36 -4.58
C VAL A 62 8.95 -11.71 -5.83
N ALA A 63 8.24 -12.04 -6.91
CA ALA A 63 8.86 -12.28 -8.21
C ALA A 63 9.72 -11.07 -8.64
N GLU A 64 10.83 -11.32 -9.33
CA GLU A 64 11.82 -10.28 -9.66
C GLU A 64 11.21 -9.04 -10.32
N ARG A 65 10.26 -9.26 -11.23
CA ARG A 65 9.53 -8.18 -11.91
C ARG A 65 8.86 -7.19 -10.95
N TYR A 66 8.46 -7.62 -9.75
CA TYR A 66 7.78 -6.78 -8.75
C TYR A 66 8.71 -6.15 -7.71
N ARG A 67 9.99 -6.54 -7.68
CA ARG A 67 10.97 -6.00 -6.72
C ARG A 67 11.12 -4.48 -6.75
N PRO A 68 11.12 -3.79 -7.92
CA PRO A 68 11.22 -2.33 -7.96
C PRO A 68 10.13 -1.61 -7.16
N THR A 69 8.96 -2.25 -7.05
CA THR A 69 7.77 -1.71 -6.38
C THR A 69 7.80 -1.87 -4.86
N VAL A 70 8.58 -2.82 -4.34
CA VAL A 70 8.62 -3.19 -2.92
C VAL A 70 8.95 -1.98 -2.05
N ALA A 71 9.94 -1.17 -2.44
CA ALA A 71 10.36 -0.02 -1.66
C ALA A 71 9.22 0.98 -1.45
N THR A 72 8.55 1.36 -2.55
CA THR A 72 7.45 2.32 -2.54
C THR A 72 6.27 1.84 -1.70
N LEU A 73 5.86 0.58 -1.84
CA LEU A 73 4.71 0.05 -1.11
C LEU A 73 5.01 -0.16 0.38
N VAL A 74 6.22 -0.58 0.73
CA VAL A 74 6.61 -0.67 2.14
C VAL A 74 6.65 0.73 2.76
N ASP A 75 7.22 1.72 2.07
CA ASP A 75 7.26 3.08 2.60
C ASP A 75 5.85 3.67 2.78
N LEU A 76 4.96 3.45 1.82
CA LEU A 76 3.54 3.80 1.94
C LEU A 76 2.91 3.20 3.20
N VAL A 77 3.15 1.92 3.49
CA VAL A 77 2.62 1.30 4.71
C VAL A 77 3.14 1.98 5.98
N PHE A 78 4.34 2.55 5.97
CA PHE A 78 4.90 3.27 7.12
C PHE A 78 4.40 4.71 7.25
N THR A 79 3.86 5.31 6.18
CA THR A 79 3.19 6.62 6.26
C THR A 79 1.75 6.52 6.76
N LEU A 80 1.14 5.32 6.73
CA LEU A 80 -0.21 5.12 7.25
C LEU A 80 -0.29 5.34 8.77
N ASP A 81 -1.43 5.82 9.25
CA ASP A 81 -1.77 5.80 10.66
C ASP A 81 -2.00 4.34 11.14
N GLN A 82 -1.99 4.14 12.46
CA GLN A 82 -2.17 2.80 13.04
C GLN A 82 -3.56 2.21 12.78
N ALA A 83 -4.62 3.03 12.71
CA ALA A 83 -5.98 2.55 12.45
C ALA A 83 -6.12 2.01 11.02
N SER A 84 -5.32 2.53 10.10
CA SER A 84 -5.21 2.09 8.71
C SER A 84 -4.37 0.82 8.51
N LEU A 85 -3.74 0.26 9.55
CA LEU A 85 -2.98 -1.00 9.47
C LEU A 85 -3.90 -2.23 9.58
N THR A 86 -4.74 -2.42 8.58
CA THR A 86 -5.69 -3.53 8.49
C THR A 86 -5.53 -4.32 7.20
N GLU A 87 -5.99 -5.57 7.19
CA GLU A 87 -6.06 -6.35 5.94
C GLU A 87 -7.06 -5.75 4.93
N LYS A 88 -8.07 -5.02 5.43
CA LYS A 88 -9.01 -4.28 4.60
C LYS A 88 -8.27 -3.25 3.74
N THR A 89 -7.30 -2.53 4.29
CA THR A 89 -6.48 -1.56 3.55
C THR A 89 -5.79 -2.20 2.35
N ALA A 90 -5.17 -3.37 2.50
CA ALA A 90 -4.54 -4.07 1.38
C ALA A 90 -5.56 -4.52 0.32
N THR A 91 -6.77 -4.88 0.75
CA THR A 91 -7.86 -5.29 -0.14
C THR A 91 -8.48 -4.11 -0.89
N ASP A 92 -8.60 -2.97 -0.22
CA ASP A 92 -9.06 -1.72 -0.81
C ASP A 92 -8.08 -1.27 -1.90
N TYR A 93 -6.77 -1.32 -1.64
CA TYR A 93 -5.75 -1.03 -2.66
C TYR A 93 -5.82 -1.97 -3.88
N GLU A 94 -6.08 -3.27 -3.69
CA GLU A 94 -6.30 -4.19 -4.81
C GLU A 94 -7.55 -3.81 -5.62
N THR A 95 -8.62 -3.46 -4.91
CA THR A 95 -9.90 -3.08 -5.53
C THR A 95 -9.74 -1.80 -6.34
N GLU A 96 -9.09 -0.78 -5.79
CA GLU A 96 -8.77 0.46 -6.51
C GLU A 96 -7.85 0.20 -7.70
N CYS A 97 -6.83 -0.66 -7.55
CA CYS A 97 -5.94 -1.03 -8.65
C CYS A 97 -6.69 -1.71 -9.81
N LEU A 98 -7.64 -2.59 -9.51
CA LEU A 98 -8.44 -3.30 -10.52
C LEU A 98 -9.51 -2.40 -11.17
N ASN A 99 -10.01 -1.40 -10.44
CA ASN A 99 -11.02 -0.46 -10.94
C ASN A 99 -10.43 0.76 -11.64
N TYR A 100 -9.12 1.00 -11.50
CA TYR A 100 -8.45 2.11 -12.15
C TYR A 100 -8.54 1.95 -13.67
N LYS A 101 -9.19 2.94 -14.30
CA LYS A 101 -9.19 3.13 -15.74
C LYS A 101 -8.38 4.40 -16.03
N PRO A 102 -7.25 4.30 -16.75
CA PRO A 102 -6.48 5.47 -17.16
C PRO A 102 -7.28 6.38 -18.10
#